data_AF-A0A2M6ZYY2-F1
#
_entry.id   AF-A0A2M6ZYY2-F1
#
_cell.length_a   1.000
_cell.length_b   1.000
_cell.length_c   1.000
_cell.angle_alpha   90.00
_cell.angle_beta   90.00
_cell.angle_gamma   90.00
#
_symmetry.space_group_name_H-M   'P 1'
#
loop_
_entity.id
_entity.type
_entity.pdbx_description
1 polymer ?
#
loop_
_entity_poly.entity_id
_entity_poly.type
_entity_poly.pdbx_seq_one_letter_code
_entity_poly.pdbx_strand_id
1 'polypeptide(L)'
;MDKEVLLTKFRGSMVGTAVGDALGASFEGQWKLREEEVRASAGQRKVLKYTDDTHMMIGVAESLIENKGFAGKHMAHRFIDNFYKEPFRGYGPGPPRIFWLITAGEAWDKASEKLYPGGSYGNGAAMRIAP
;
A
#
# COMPACT_ATOMS: atom_id res chain seq x y z
N MET A 1 28.81 -1.20 1.07
CA MET A 1 28.07 -0.13 1.78
C MET A 1 27.88 -0.60 3.21
N ASP A 2 28.08 0.27 4.20
CA ASP A 2 27.94 -0.06 5.63
C ASP A 2 26.51 -0.57 5.93
N LYS A 3 26.39 -1.60 6.78
CA LYS A 3 25.10 -2.17 7.21
C LYS A 3 24.23 -1.13 7.90
N GLU A 4 24.81 -0.22 8.67
CA GLU A 4 24.07 0.87 9.33
C GLU A 4 23.52 1.87 8.32
N VAL A 5 24.30 2.18 7.28
CA VAL A 5 23.86 3.04 6.19
C VAL A 5 22.71 2.40 5.41
N LEU A 6 22.81 1.08 5.14
CA LEU A 6 21.73 0.32 4.50
C LEU A 6 20.46 0.33 5.35
N LEU A 7 20.57 0.02 6.64
CA LEU A 7 19.42 0.01 7.55
C LEU A 7 18.73 1.37 7.61
N THR A 8 19.50 2.45 7.67
CA THR A 8 18.97 3.82 7.66
C THR A 8 18.21 4.11 6.36
N LYS A 9 18.73 3.69 5.20
CA LYS A 9 18.05 3.86 3.91
C LYS A 9 16.74 3.07 3.83
N PHE A 10 16.73 1.82 4.30
CA PHE A 10 15.53 0.97 4.34
C PHE A 10 14.45 1.54 5.25
N ARG A 11 14.83 2.04 6.44
CA ARG A 11 13.89 2.75 7.31
C ARG A 11 13.36 4.02 6.66
N GLY A 12 14.26 4.80 6.07
CA GLY A 12 13.93 6.04 5.37
C GLY A 12 12.96 5.84 4.21
N SER A 13 13.11 4.78 3.41
CA SER A 13 12.21 4.50 2.29
C SER A 13 10.79 4.19 2.78
N MET A 14 10.63 3.27 3.74
CA MET A 14 9.29 2.91 4.23
C MET A 14 8.63 4.07 5.00
N VAL A 15 9.37 4.76 5.86
CA VAL A 15 8.83 5.93 6.60
C VAL A 15 8.51 7.06 5.63
N GLY A 16 9.36 7.31 4.64
CA GLY A 16 9.11 8.30 3.59
C GLY A 16 7.84 8.02 2.80
N THR A 17 7.62 6.76 2.40
CA THR A 17 6.37 6.34 1.76
C THR A 17 5.16 6.61 2.66
N ALA A 18 5.21 6.20 3.93
CA ALA A 18 4.10 6.39 4.86
C ALA A 18 3.78 7.86 5.16
N VAL A 19 4.81 8.71 5.25
CA VAL A 19 4.65 10.16 5.43
C VAL A 19 4.07 10.79 4.15
N GLY A 20 4.55 10.38 2.98
CA GLY A 20 4.07 10.85 1.69
C GLY A 20 2.59 10.54 1.47
N ASP A 21 2.20 9.28 1.71
CA ASP A 21 0.80 8.82 1.74
C ASP A 21 -0.02 9.69 2.70
N ALA A 22 0.32 9.70 3.99
CA ALA A 22 -0.54 10.31 5.00
C ALA A 22 -0.67 11.84 4.88
N LEU A 23 0.33 12.53 4.29
CA LEU A 23 0.24 13.95 3.93
C LEU A 23 -0.57 14.16 2.66
N GLY A 24 -0.34 13.34 1.63
CA GLY A 24 -0.96 13.44 0.31
C GLY A 24 -2.44 13.07 0.30
N ALA A 25 -2.89 12.18 1.19
CA ALA A 25 -4.24 11.63 1.23
C ALA A 25 -5.35 12.70 1.22
N SER A 26 -5.13 13.87 1.82
CA SER A 26 -6.16 14.93 1.86
C SER A 26 -6.23 15.82 0.62
N PHE A 27 -5.32 15.58 -0.29
CA PHE A 27 -5.18 16.29 -1.56
C PHE A 27 -5.48 15.39 -2.74
N GLU A 28 -5.84 14.13 -2.48
CA GLU A 28 -6.21 13.17 -3.52
C GLU A 28 -7.35 13.71 -4.41
N GLY A 29 -7.20 13.55 -5.72
CA GLY A 29 -8.17 14.02 -6.71
C GLY A 29 -8.14 15.53 -7.01
N GLN A 30 -7.28 16.30 -6.34
CA GLN A 30 -7.13 17.73 -6.61
C GLN A 30 -6.16 17.99 -7.77
N TRP A 31 -6.60 18.76 -8.76
CA TRP A 31 -5.83 19.06 -9.98
C TRP A 31 -4.89 20.26 -9.87
N LYS A 32 -5.12 21.12 -8.88
CA LYS A 32 -4.29 22.31 -8.64
C LYS A 32 -4.04 22.43 -7.15
N LEU A 33 -2.78 22.42 -6.79
CA LEU A 33 -2.32 22.55 -5.42
C LEU A 33 -1.10 23.45 -5.41
N ARG A 34 -1.11 24.42 -4.49
CA ARG A 34 0.05 25.24 -4.21
C ARG A 34 0.85 24.64 -3.07
N GLU A 35 2.16 24.84 -3.10
CA GLU A 35 3.06 24.31 -2.08
C GLU A 35 2.71 24.84 -0.68
N GLU A 36 2.25 26.09 -0.58
CA GLU A 36 1.86 26.68 0.71
C GLU A 36 0.67 25.96 1.35
N GLU A 37 -0.26 25.42 0.53
CA GLU A 37 -1.43 24.67 1.01
C GLU A 37 -1.00 23.34 1.63
N VAL A 38 -0.02 22.67 1.02
CA VAL A 38 0.56 21.43 1.56
C VAL A 38 1.29 21.72 2.87
N ARG A 39 2.14 22.76 2.90
CA ARG A 39 2.91 23.14 4.09
C ARG A 39 1.99 23.54 5.26
N ALA A 40 0.94 24.31 4.99
CA ALA A 40 -0.04 24.70 5.99
C ALA A 40 -0.77 23.48 6.57
N SER A 41 -1.23 22.56 5.71
CA SER A 41 -1.88 21.32 6.13
C SER A 41 -0.95 20.45 7.00
N ALA A 42 0.32 20.32 6.61
CA ALA A 42 1.31 19.57 7.38
C ALA A 42 1.55 20.18 8.77
N GLY A 43 1.58 21.51 8.87
CA GLY A 43 1.79 22.23 10.13
C GLY A 43 0.59 22.23 11.09
N GLN A 44 -0.64 22.09 10.56
CA GLN A 44 -1.87 22.15 11.37
C GLN A 44 -2.30 20.79 11.92
N ARG A 45 -1.85 19.68 11.31
CA ARG A 45 -2.31 18.34 11.68
C ARG A 45 -1.54 17.79 12.86
N LYS A 46 -2.28 17.46 13.92
CA LYS A 46 -1.73 16.74 15.09
C LYS A 46 -1.49 15.26 14.82
N VAL A 47 -2.27 14.67 13.89
CA VAL A 47 -2.21 13.24 13.54
C VAL A 47 -2.35 13.11 12.04
N LEU A 48 -1.43 12.36 11.41
CA LEU A 48 -1.52 11.94 10.02
C LEU A 48 -2.02 10.50 9.96
N LYS A 49 -2.95 10.21 9.05
CA LYS A 49 -3.52 8.88 8.83
C LYS A 49 -3.16 8.43 7.42
N TYR A 50 -2.52 7.28 7.31
CA TYR A 50 -2.16 6.65 6.04
C TYR A 50 -3.36 5.93 5.40
N THR A 51 -3.26 5.66 4.10
CA THR A 51 -4.29 5.00 3.26
C THR A 51 -3.93 3.53 2.95
N ASP A 52 -4.56 2.96 1.93
CA ASP A 52 -4.27 1.64 1.40
C ASP A 52 -2.82 1.51 0.90
N ASP A 53 -2.16 2.58 0.45
CA ASP A 53 -0.75 2.59 0.05
C ASP A 53 0.15 2.02 1.14
N THR A 54 0.17 2.67 2.31
CA THR A 54 0.96 2.20 3.47
C THR A 54 0.42 0.90 4.04
N HIS A 55 -0.90 0.73 4.06
CA HIS A 55 -1.52 -0.45 4.64
C HIS A 55 -1.14 -1.73 3.85
N MET A 56 -1.12 -1.66 2.52
CA MET A 56 -0.63 -2.75 1.68
C MET A 56 0.90 -2.89 1.73
N MET A 57 1.65 -1.80 1.85
CA MET A 57 3.11 -1.83 2.05
C MET A 57 3.49 -2.60 3.34
N ILE A 58 2.77 -2.38 4.44
CA ILE A 58 2.93 -3.14 5.68
C ILE A 58 2.72 -4.64 5.43
N GLY A 59 1.66 -5.00 4.69
CA GLY A 59 1.40 -6.39 4.33
C GLY A 59 2.53 -7.05 3.50
N VAL A 60 3.19 -6.28 2.62
CA VAL A 60 4.39 -6.74 1.90
C VAL A 60 5.51 -7.03 2.88
N ALA A 61 5.85 -6.07 3.75
CA ALA A 61 6.93 -6.19 4.72
C ALA A 61 6.72 -7.37 5.67
N GLU A 62 5.52 -7.52 6.24
CA GLU A 62 5.15 -8.63 7.12
C GLU A 62 5.34 -9.98 6.42
N SER A 63 4.86 -10.10 5.17
CA SER A 63 5.00 -11.34 4.41
C SER A 63 6.46 -11.68 4.10
N LEU A 64 7.28 -10.68 3.74
CA LEU A 64 8.70 -10.89 3.44
C LEU A 64 9.46 -11.35 4.69
N ILE A 65 9.19 -10.74 5.85
CA ILE A 65 9.82 -11.09 7.13
C ILE A 65 9.43 -12.52 7.53
N GLU A 66 8.14 -12.85 7.49
CA GLU A 66 7.63 -14.13 7.95
C GLU A 66 8.13 -15.30 7.09
N ASN A 67 8.21 -15.09 5.77
CA ASN A 67 8.63 -16.14 4.83
C ASN A 67 10.13 -16.10 4.50
N LYS A 68 10.88 -15.14 5.06
CA LYS A 68 12.30 -14.89 4.72
C LYS A 68 12.54 -14.76 3.21
N GLY A 69 11.59 -14.15 2.50
CA GLY A 69 11.58 -14.05 1.05
C GLY A 69 10.17 -13.90 0.46
N PHE A 70 10.09 -13.91 -0.86
CA PHE A 70 8.82 -13.76 -1.56
C PHE A 70 7.98 -15.04 -1.50
N ALA A 71 6.75 -14.91 -0.99
CA ALA A 71 5.74 -15.97 -0.97
C ALA A 71 4.39 -15.38 -1.41
N GLY A 72 4.12 -15.38 -2.72
CA GLY A 72 2.98 -14.69 -3.32
C GLY A 72 1.62 -15.07 -2.72
N LYS A 73 1.38 -16.37 -2.49
CA LYS A 73 0.16 -16.84 -1.82
C LYS A 73 0.03 -16.27 -0.42
N HIS A 74 1.09 -16.32 0.40
CA HIS A 74 1.06 -15.78 1.76
C HIS A 74 0.80 -14.27 1.75
N MET A 75 1.49 -13.53 0.87
CA MET A 75 1.32 -12.09 0.72
C MET A 75 -0.10 -11.70 0.32
N ALA A 76 -0.73 -12.47 -0.59
CA ALA A 76 -2.12 -12.25 -0.98
C ALA A 76 -3.08 -12.44 0.21
N HIS A 77 -2.89 -13.49 1.02
CA HIS A 77 -3.70 -13.69 2.23
C HIS A 77 -3.47 -12.59 3.26
N ARG A 78 -2.23 -12.10 3.41
CA ARG A 78 -1.94 -10.97 4.29
C ARG A 78 -2.68 -9.70 3.87
N PHE A 79 -2.75 -9.41 2.57
CA PHE A 79 -3.53 -8.28 2.07
C PHE A 79 -5.03 -8.43 2.37
N ILE A 80 -5.56 -9.64 2.21
CA ILE A 80 -6.96 -9.96 2.50
C ILE A 80 -7.26 -9.73 3.98
N ASP A 81 -6.44 -10.29 4.87
CA ASP A 81 -6.60 -10.16 6.32
C ASP A 81 -6.52 -8.70 6.78
N ASN A 82 -5.55 -7.96 6.24
CA ASN A 82 -5.37 -6.53 6.54
C ASN A 82 -6.60 -5.74 6.06
N PHE A 83 -7.04 -5.96 4.81
CA PHE A 83 -8.25 -5.32 4.28
C PHE A 83 -9.49 -5.59 5.15
N TYR A 84 -9.74 -6.82 5.58
CA TYR A 84 -10.91 -7.13 6.39
C TYR A 84 -10.87 -6.52 7.79
N LYS A 85 -9.66 -6.28 8.35
CA LYS A 85 -9.52 -5.56 9.62
C LYS A 85 -9.77 -4.07 9.46
N GLU A 86 -9.30 -3.47 8.36
CA GLU A 86 -9.38 -2.03 8.12
C GLU A 86 -9.83 -1.69 6.69
N PRO A 87 -11.09 -2.00 6.31
CA PRO A 87 -11.58 -1.82 4.94
C PRO A 87 -11.76 -0.34 4.57
N PHE A 88 -11.82 0.55 5.57
CA PHE A 88 -12.02 1.99 5.42
C PHE A 88 -10.75 2.77 5.01
N ARG A 89 -9.67 2.09 4.62
CA ARG A 89 -8.37 2.70 4.32
C ARG A 89 -8.25 3.38 2.95
N GLY A 90 -9.30 3.41 2.14
CA GLY A 90 -9.28 4.12 0.85
C GLY A 90 -9.01 3.24 -0.37
N TYR A 91 -9.03 1.91 -0.21
CA TYR A 91 -8.88 0.97 -1.31
C TYR A 91 -9.74 1.34 -2.53
N GLY A 92 -9.11 1.39 -3.70
CA GLY A 92 -9.82 1.45 -4.97
C GLY A 92 -10.76 0.25 -5.17
N PRO A 93 -11.63 0.27 -6.20
CA PRO A 93 -12.65 -0.77 -6.39
C PRO A 93 -12.07 -2.15 -6.77
N GLY A 94 -10.81 -2.19 -7.22
CA GLY A 94 -10.14 -3.41 -7.68
C GLY A 94 -9.78 -4.39 -6.56
N PRO A 95 -8.91 -4.01 -5.62
CA PRO A 95 -8.44 -4.90 -4.56
C PRO A 95 -9.55 -5.62 -3.78
N PRO A 96 -10.62 -4.95 -3.29
CA PRO A 96 -11.71 -5.62 -2.57
C PRO A 96 -12.36 -6.76 -3.38
N ARG A 97 -12.54 -6.56 -4.69
CA ARG A 97 -13.11 -7.57 -5.57
C ARG A 97 -12.15 -8.73 -5.84
N ILE A 98 -10.86 -8.44 -5.97
CA ILE A 98 -9.81 -9.47 -6.10
C ILE A 98 -9.71 -10.30 -4.81
N PHE A 99 -9.74 -9.65 -3.64
CA PHE A 99 -9.74 -10.32 -2.35
C PHE A 99 -10.94 -11.26 -2.21
N TRP A 100 -12.13 -10.78 -2.56
CA TRP A 100 -13.33 -11.62 -2.58
C TRP A 100 -13.18 -12.85 -3.48
N LEU A 101 -12.67 -12.68 -4.72
CA LEU A 101 -12.43 -13.78 -5.65
C LEU A 101 -11.49 -14.83 -5.04
N ILE A 102 -10.39 -14.41 -4.42
CA ILE A 102 -9.44 -15.33 -3.78
C ILE A 102 -10.12 -16.08 -2.63
N THR A 103 -10.90 -15.39 -1.79
CA THR A 103 -11.65 -16.05 -0.69
C THR A 103 -12.74 -16.99 -1.20
N ALA A 104 -13.26 -16.77 -2.41
CA ALA A 104 -14.23 -17.63 -3.07
C ALA A 104 -13.58 -18.86 -3.75
N GLY A 105 -12.26 -19.03 -3.63
CA GLY A 105 -11.52 -20.20 -4.13
C GLY A 105 -10.70 -19.95 -5.39
N GLU A 106 -10.67 -18.72 -5.92
CA GLU A 106 -9.80 -18.41 -7.04
C GLU A 106 -8.33 -18.43 -6.65
N ALA A 107 -7.48 -18.86 -7.58
CA ALA A 107 -6.04 -18.82 -7.38
C ALA A 107 -5.54 -17.37 -7.26
N TRP A 108 -4.67 -17.11 -6.29
CA TRP A 108 -4.17 -15.76 -5.96
C TRP A 108 -3.49 -15.06 -7.14
N ASP A 109 -2.86 -15.83 -8.02
CA ASP A 109 -2.13 -15.42 -9.22
C ASP A 109 -3.03 -15.34 -10.46
N LYS A 110 -4.32 -15.67 -10.34
CA LYS A 110 -5.31 -15.64 -11.44
C LYS A 110 -6.51 -14.74 -11.19
N ALA A 111 -6.82 -14.43 -9.93
CA ALA A 111 -7.99 -13.64 -9.56
C ALA A 111 -8.03 -12.26 -10.26
N SER A 112 -6.88 -11.60 -10.45
CA SER A 112 -6.85 -10.28 -11.12
C SER A 112 -7.24 -10.35 -12.60
N GLU A 113 -6.93 -11.44 -13.30
CA GLU A 113 -7.24 -11.61 -14.74
C GLU A 113 -8.75 -11.65 -14.98
N LYS A 114 -9.55 -12.08 -13.99
CA LYS A 114 -11.02 -12.10 -14.06
C LYS A 114 -11.64 -10.71 -13.97
N LEU A 115 -10.95 -9.77 -13.34
CA LEU A 115 -11.41 -8.39 -13.21
C LEU A 115 -10.84 -7.49 -14.30
N TYR A 116 -9.57 -7.70 -14.62
CA TYR A 116 -8.84 -6.93 -15.61
C TYR A 116 -8.25 -7.92 -16.64
N PRO A 117 -8.94 -8.16 -17.77
CA PRO A 117 -8.38 -8.94 -18.86
C PRO A 117 -7.08 -8.28 -19.35
N GLY A 118 -5.94 -8.97 -19.20
CA GLY A 118 -4.61 -8.40 -19.48
C GLY A 118 -3.93 -7.68 -18.31
N GLY A 119 -4.57 -7.64 -17.13
CA GLY A 119 -4.02 -7.04 -15.91
C GLY A 119 -4.46 -5.59 -15.66
N SER A 120 -4.29 -5.14 -14.41
CA SER A 120 -4.56 -3.74 -14.04
C SER A 120 -3.36 -2.86 -14.38
N TYR A 121 -3.61 -1.70 -14.98
CA TYR A 121 -2.62 -0.65 -15.20
C TYR A 121 -2.60 0.41 -14.08
N GLY A 122 -3.31 0.15 -12.97
CA GLY A 122 -3.29 1.03 -11.80
C GLY A 122 -1.93 1.02 -11.09
N ASN A 123 -1.69 2.06 -10.29
CA ASN A 123 -0.47 2.21 -9.50
C ASN A 123 -0.44 1.35 -8.22
N GLY A 124 -1.50 0.59 -7.93
CA GLY A 124 -1.66 -0.14 -6.66
C GLY A 124 -0.56 -1.15 -6.34
N ALA A 125 0.10 -1.71 -7.36
CA ALA A 125 1.28 -2.56 -7.14
C ALA A 125 2.54 -1.74 -6.84
N ALA A 126 2.70 -0.58 -7.47
CA ALA A 126 3.86 0.30 -7.32
C ALA A 126 3.85 1.04 -5.98
N MET A 127 2.69 1.45 -5.48
CA MET A 127 2.58 2.21 -4.22
C MET A 127 3.12 1.47 -2.98
N ARG A 128 3.26 0.15 -3.06
CA ARG A 128 3.58 -0.74 -1.93
C ARG A 128 4.91 -1.49 -2.02
N ILE A 129 5.75 -1.19 -3.01
CA ILE A 129 6.96 -1.97 -3.35
C ILE A 129 8.23 -1.53 -2.60
N ALA A 130 8.13 -0.61 -1.64
CA ALA A 130 9.29 -0.09 -0.92
C ALA A 130 10.05 -1.12 -0.05
N PRO A 131 9.39 -2.07 0.65
CA PRO A 131 10.06 -3.13 1.42
C PRO A 131 10.79 -4.15 0.53
#